data_AF-A0A2N5CWS7-F1
#
_entry.id   AF-A0A2N5CWS7-F1
#
_cell.length_a   1.000
_cell.length_b   1.000
_cell.length_c   1.000
_cell.angle_alpha   90.00
_cell.angle_beta   90.00
_cell.angle_gamma   90.00
#
_symmetry.space_group_name_H-M   'P 1'
#
loop_
_entity.id
_entity.type
_entity.pdbx_description
1 polymer ?
#
loop_
_entity_poly.entity_id
_entity_poly.type
_entity_poly.pdbx_seq_one_letter_code
_entity_poly.pdbx_strand_id
1 'polypeptide(L)'
;MPDRIFMPLCALVALAMIAFSMVWPQGYGDRSPGPFGSTPIQQTPEMKALIQKEKDAARRSDQRRAQEAATAAAATGDAAQ
;
A
#
# COMPACT_ATOMS: atom_id res chain seq x y z
N MET A 1 18.71 -7.87 32.29
CA MET A 1 18.05 -6.71 31.67
C MET A 1 16.56 -6.86 31.90
N PRO A 2 15.77 -5.81 32.17
CA PRO A 2 14.33 -5.99 32.24
C PRO A 2 13.81 -6.18 30.81
N ASP A 3 14.13 -7.31 30.19
CA ASP A 3 13.71 -7.65 28.83
C ASP A 3 12.19 -7.63 28.71
N ARG A 4 11.52 -7.85 29.85
CA ARG A 4 10.08 -7.71 30.06
C ARG A 4 9.56 -6.28 29.91
N ILE A 5 10.43 -5.28 29.92
CA ILE A 5 10.11 -3.85 29.71
C ILE A 5 10.70 -3.38 28.38
N PHE A 6 11.95 -3.77 28.10
CA PHE A 6 12.65 -3.36 26.88
C PHE A 6 11.97 -3.90 25.61
N MET A 7 11.61 -5.19 25.56
CA MET A 7 10.98 -5.78 24.38
C MET A 7 9.58 -5.18 24.09
N PRO A 8 8.68 -5.04 25.09
CA PRO A 8 7.41 -4.35 24.86
C PRO A 8 7.57 -2.89 24.46
N LEU A 9 8.55 -2.18 25.03
CA LEU A 9 8.84 -0.81 24.64
C LEU A 9 9.28 -0.71 23.17
N CYS A 10 10.17 -1.60 22.72
CA CYS A 10 10.56 -1.66 21.32
C CYS A 10 9.38 -1.98 20.40
N ALA A 11 8.46 -2.86 20.80
CA ALA A 11 7.26 -3.16 20.04
C ALA A 11 6.34 -1.93 19.92
N LEU A 12 6.16 -1.17 21.02
CA LEU A 12 5.40 0.08 21.00
C LEU A 12 6.03 1.14 20.10
N VAL A 13 7.36 1.28 20.15
CA VAL A 13 8.10 2.21 19.26
C VAL A 13 7.96 1.79 17.79
N ALA A 14 8.03 0.50 17.48
CA ALA A 14 7.83 0.00 16.12
C ALA A 14 6.41 0.29 15.60
N LEU A 15 5.39 0.07 16.43
CA LEU A 15 4.01 0.41 16.07
C LEU A 15 3.82 1.92 15.87
N ALA A 16 4.44 2.75 16.70
CA ALA A 16 4.41 4.20 16.55
C ALA A 16 5.07 4.65 15.23
N MET A 17 6.18 4.03 14.84
CA MET A 17 6.84 4.31 13.55
C MET A 17 5.99 3.92 12.34
N ILE A 18 5.30 2.78 12.41
CA ILE A 18 4.37 2.35 11.35
C ILE A 18 3.19 3.35 11.26
N ALA A 19 2.58 3.70 12.39
CA ALA A 19 1.48 4.66 12.42
C ALA A 19 1.91 6.04 11.89
N PHE A 20 3.11 6.50 12.24
CA PHE A 20 3.68 7.74 11.71
C PHE A 20 3.91 7.69 10.20
N SER A 21 4.37 6.56 9.67
CA SER A 21 4.50 6.34 8.22
C SER A 21 3.16 6.38 7.48
N MET A 22 2.08 5.95 8.15
CA MET A 22 0.71 6.05 7.60
C MET A 22 0.14 7.47 7.63
N VAL A 23 0.57 8.30 8.59
CA VAL A 23 0.21 9.72 8.68
C VAL A 23 0.92 10.54 7.62
N TRP A 24 2.11 10.12 7.18
CA TRP A 24 2.74 10.76 6.04
C TRP A 24 1.97 10.43 4.76
N PRO A 25 1.56 11.43 3.97
CA PRO A 25 0.88 11.18 2.71
C PRO A 25 1.82 10.33 1.84
N GLN A 26 1.43 9.07 1.63
CA GLN A 26 2.06 8.16 0.67
C GLN A 26 1.81 8.79 -0.71
N GLY A 27 2.74 9.62 -1.13
CA GLY A 27 2.56 10.65 -2.14
C GLY A 27 2.05 10.08 -3.45
N TYR A 28 0.75 10.17 -3.68
CA TYR A 28 0.16 10.17 -5.02
C TYR A 28 0.40 11.51 -5.74
N GLY A 29 1.58 12.13 -5.54
CA GLY A 29 1.94 13.38 -6.19
C GLY A 29 1.02 14.55 -5.89
N ASP A 30 0.41 14.58 -4.69
CA ASP A 30 -0.32 15.77 -4.26
C ASP A 30 0.65 16.89 -3.87
N ARG A 31 0.33 18.08 -4.37
CA ARG A 31 1.18 19.28 -4.47
C ARG A 31 1.99 19.56 -3.19
N SER A 32 3.23 20.04 -3.38
CA SER A 32 3.83 20.94 -2.38
C SER A 32 2.98 22.21 -2.29
N PRO A 33 2.65 22.70 -1.07
CA PRO A 33 1.91 23.95 -0.89
C PRO A 33 2.66 25.11 -1.56
N GLY A 34 1.93 26.02 -2.21
CA GLY A 34 2.54 27.24 -2.76
C GLY A 34 3.29 28.02 -1.67
N PRO A 35 4.42 28.67 -1.99
CA PRO A 35 4.91 29.07 -3.33
C PRO A 35 5.87 28.08 -4.03
N PHE A 36 6.15 26.89 -3.48
CA PHE A 36 7.19 25.98 -3.99
C PHE A 36 6.71 24.91 -4.98
N GLY A 37 5.43 24.88 -5.35
CA GLY A 37 4.83 23.84 -6.20
C GLY A 37 4.55 24.30 -7.63
N SER A 38 5.34 23.86 -8.60
CA SER A 38 4.99 23.91 -10.03
C SER A 38 3.99 22.79 -10.35
N THR A 39 3.10 23.01 -11.33
CA THR A 39 2.17 21.98 -11.82
C THR A 39 2.96 20.81 -12.40
N PRO A 40 2.93 19.61 -11.78
CA PRO A 40 3.60 18.45 -12.34
C PRO A 40 2.94 18.05 -13.65
N ILE A 41 3.72 17.64 -14.66
CA ILE A 41 3.23 17.12 -15.96
C ILE A 41 2.22 15.96 -15.76
N GLN A 42 2.35 15.24 -14.65
CA GLN A 42 1.47 14.13 -14.26
C GLN A 42 0.07 14.57 -13.79
N GLN A 43 -0.17 15.86 -13.58
CA GLN A 43 -1.47 16.40 -13.19
C GLN A 43 -2.31 16.90 -14.37
N THR A 44 -1.84 16.77 -15.62
CA THR A 44 -2.70 17.01 -16.78
C THR A 44 -3.87 16.02 -16.76
N PRO A 45 -5.07 16.44 -17.20
CA PRO A 45 -6.25 15.55 -17.22
C PRO A 45 -6.00 14.29 -18.05
N GLU A 46 -5.21 14.41 -19.12
CA GLU A 46 -4.80 13.28 -19.96
C GLU A 46 -3.92 12.27 -19.20
N MET A 47 -2.93 12.75 -18.44
CA MET A 47 -2.02 11.86 -17.72
C MET A 47 -2.71 11.21 -16.50
N LYS A 48 -3.64 11.92 -15.85
CA LYS A 48 -4.48 11.34 -14.81
C LYS A 48 -5.36 10.20 -15.35
N ALA A 49 -5.93 10.36 -16.54
CA ALA A 49 -6.73 9.31 -17.18
C ALA A 49 -5.90 8.07 -17.51
N LEU A 50 -4.67 8.25 -18.00
CA LEU A 50 -3.73 7.16 -18.28
C LEU A 50 -3.26 6.45 -17.00
N ILE A 51 -2.92 7.19 -15.94
CA ILE A 51 -2.55 6.62 -14.64
C ILE A 51 -3.72 5.83 -14.04
N GLN A 52 -4.94 6.35 -14.14
CA GLN A 52 -6.12 5.64 -13.65
C GLN A 52 -6.36 4.33 -14.41
N LYS A 53 -6.20 4.36 -15.74
CA LYS A 53 -6.29 3.16 -16.59
C LYS A 53 -5.27 2.10 -16.19
N GLU A 54 -4.04 2.50 -15.89
CA GLU A 54 -2.97 1.60 -15.44
C GLU A 54 -3.28 1.03 -14.05
N LYS A 55 -3.71 1.86 -13.10
CA LYS A 55 -4.11 1.43 -11.75
C LYS A 55 -5.27 0.43 -11.78
N ASP A 56 -6.24 0.62 -12.68
CA ASP A 56 -7.36 -0.28 -12.84
C ASP A 56 -6.93 -1.62 -13.49
N ALA A 57 -5.93 -1.61 -14.37
CA ALA A 57 -5.33 -2.83 -14.91
C ALA A 57 -4.59 -3.62 -13.81
N ALA A 58 -3.79 -2.94 -12.99
CA ALA A 58 -3.08 -3.55 -11.86
C ALA A 58 -4.04 -4.15 -10.82
N ARG A 59 -5.14 -3.45 -10.50
CA ARG A 59 -6.19 -3.98 -9.61
C ARG A 59 -6.81 -5.26 -10.15
N ARG A 60 -7.04 -5.34 -11.47
CA ARG A 60 -7.58 -6.56 -12.10
C ARG A 60 -6.59 -7.72 -12.06
N SER A 61 -5.28 -7.46 -12.24
CA SER A 61 -4.28 -8.53 -12.12
C SER A 61 -4.13 -9.02 -10.68
N ASP A 62 -4.17 -8.12 -9.70
CA ASP A 62 -4.08 -8.49 -8.29
C ASP A 62 -5.29 -9.31 -7.85
N GLN A 63 -6.49 -8.94 -8.31
CA GLN A 63 -7.71 -9.72 -8.06
C GLN A 63 -7.65 -11.12 -8.69
N ARG A 64 -7.14 -11.24 -9.91
CA ARG A 64 -6.95 -12.56 -10.55
C ARG A 64 -5.98 -13.42 -9.78
N ARG A 65 -4.84 -12.86 -9.38
CA ARG A 65 -3.83 -13.57 -8.58
C ARG A 65 -4.36 -13.98 -7.21
N ALA A 66 -5.19 -13.14 -6.59
CA ALA A 66 -5.86 -13.48 -5.33
C ALA A 66 -6.89 -14.60 -5.51
N GLN A 67 -7.64 -14.60 -6.61
CA GLN A 67 -8.57 -15.69 -6.95
C GLN A 67 -7.83 -17.00 -7.25
N GLU A 68 -6.75 -16.96 -8.02
CA GLU A 68 -5.90 -18.14 -8.29
C GLU A 68 -5.28 -18.70 -7.00
N ALA A 69 -4.83 -17.83 -6.08
CA ALA A 69 -4.35 -18.26 -4.78
C ALA A 69 -5.47 -18.89 -3.93
N ALA A 70 -6.68 -18.34 -3.99
CA ALA A 70 -7.84 -18.88 -3.27
C ALA A 70 -8.32 -20.23 -3.85
N THR A 71 -8.32 -20.39 -5.17
CA THR A 71 -8.69 -21.67 -5.81
C THR A 71 -7.61 -22.72 -5.60
N ALA A 72 -6.33 -22.35 -5.63
CA ALA A 72 -5.24 -23.26 -5.27
C ALA A 72 -5.34 -23.71 -3.80
N ALA A 73 -5.62 -22.78 -2.88
CA ALA A 73 -5.83 -23.11 -1.47
C ALA A 73 -7.04 -24.04 -1.27
N ALA A 74 -8.14 -23.81 -1.98
CA ALA A 74 -9.33 -24.68 -1.95
C ALA A 74 -9.03 -26.08 -2.50
N ALA A 75 -8.31 -26.18 -3.62
CA ALA A 75 -7.91 -27.46 -4.21
C ALA A 75 -6.97 -28.26 -3.29
N THR A 76 -6.05 -27.59 -2.59
CA THR A 76 -5.19 -28.24 -1.59
C THR A 76 -5.95 -28.65 -0.33
N GLY A 77 -7.04 -27.95 0.03
CA GLY A 77 -7.89 -28.28 1.17
C GLY A 77 -8.86 -29.44 0.91
N ASP A 78 -9.30 -29.60 -0.34
CA ASP A 78 -10.17 -30.71 -0.78
C ASP A 78 -9.38 -32.02 -0.96
N ALA A 79 -8.11 -31.95 -1.37
CA ALA A 79 -7.22 -33.11 -1.48
C ALA A 79 -6.73 -33.68 -0.14
N ALA A 80 -7.07 -33.03 0.99
CA ALA A 80 -6.66 -33.42 2.34
C ALA A 80 -7.81 -34.02 3.19
N GLN A 81 -8.99 -34.23 2.62
CA GLN A 81 -10.13 -34.92 3.23
C GLN A 81 -10.25 -36.38 2.78
#